data_AF-A0A2D4K228-F1
#
_entry.id   AF-A0A2D4K228-F1
#
_cell.length_a   1.000
_cell.length_b   1.000
_cell.length_c   1.000
_cell.angle_alpha   90.00
_cell.angle_beta   90.00
_cell.angle_gamma   90.00
#
_symmetry.space_group_name_H-M   'P 1'
#
loop_
_entity.id
_entity.type
_entity.pdbx_description
1 polymer ?
#
loop_
_entity_poly.entity_id
_entity_poly.type
_entity_poly.pdbx_seq_one_letter_code
_entity_poly.pdbx_strand_id
1 'polypeptide(L)'
;MLPRFSTFISEGVRVNVVQNNLALLIYLMRMVKALMDNPTLYLEKYLHEAIPAVMTCIVSRQLCLRPDVDNHWALRDFAARLIAQICKNFSTTTNNIQSRITKTFTKSWVDEKTPWTTRYGSIAGLAELGPDVIKTLLLPRLQVEGERVRSVLEGPVVSNIDKIGADHVQSLLLKHCAPVL
;
A
#
# COMPACT_ATOMS: atom_id res chain seq x y z
N MET A 1 25.49 -7.93 10.52
CA MET A 1 24.56 -8.74 9.70
C MET A 1 23.30 -7.97 9.30
N LEU A 2 22.64 -7.27 10.24
CA LEU A 2 21.47 -6.42 10.00
C LEU A 2 21.50 -5.51 8.74
N PRO A 3 22.55 -4.69 8.48
CA PRO A 3 22.59 -3.86 7.27
C PRO A 3 22.52 -4.70 6.00
N ARG A 4 23.25 -5.82 5.95
CA ARG A 4 23.28 -6.71 4.78
C ARG A 4 21.93 -7.40 4.56
N PHE A 5 21.20 -7.70 5.65
CA PHE A 5 19.84 -8.24 5.56
C PHE A 5 18.84 -7.19 5.06
N SER A 6 18.91 -5.94 5.55
CA SER A 6 18.09 -4.83 5.04
C SER A 6 18.31 -4.61 3.55
N THR A 7 19.58 -4.50 3.13
CA THR A 7 19.93 -4.32 1.72
C THR A 7 19.50 -5.52 0.87
N PHE A 8 19.63 -6.74 1.40
CA PHE A 8 19.17 -7.96 0.71
C PHE A 8 17.65 -7.96 0.52
N ILE A 9 16.88 -7.53 1.53
CA ILE A 9 15.42 -7.44 1.42
C ILE A 9 15.06 -6.38 0.39
N SER A 10 15.62 -5.18 0.46
CA SER A 10 15.27 -4.09 -0.45
C SER A 10 15.67 -4.39 -1.89
N GLU A 11 16.84 -4.96 -2.10
CA GLU A 11 17.28 -5.40 -3.42
C GLU A 11 16.46 -6.61 -3.93
N GLY A 12 16.16 -7.55 -3.03
CA GLY A 12 15.30 -8.69 -3.31
C GLY A 12 13.90 -8.25 -3.74
N VAL A 13 13.31 -7.26 -3.07
CA VAL A 13 12.02 -6.68 -3.49
C VAL A 13 12.15 -6.05 -4.87
N ARG A 14 13.21 -5.26 -5.12
CA ARG A 14 13.43 -4.61 -6.42
C ARG A 14 13.49 -5.62 -7.57
N VAL A 15 14.28 -6.69 -7.43
CA VAL A 15 14.42 -7.73 -8.45
C VAL A 15 13.12 -8.52 -8.62
N ASN A 16 12.46 -8.90 -7.53
CA ASN A 16 11.25 -9.73 -7.58
C ASN A 16 10.01 -8.98 -8.08
N VAL A 17 9.98 -7.64 -7.93
CA VAL A 17 8.96 -6.80 -8.58
C VAL A 17 9.12 -6.86 -10.10
N VAL A 18 10.34 -6.82 -10.63
CA VAL A 18 10.60 -6.95 -12.07
C VAL A 18 10.28 -8.37 -12.56
N GLN A 19 10.59 -9.39 -11.76
CA GLN A 19 10.30 -10.79 -12.07
C GLN A 19 8.82 -11.18 -11.85
N ASN A 20 8.00 -10.29 -11.27
CA ASN A 20 6.58 -10.53 -10.96
C ASN A 20 6.34 -11.80 -10.11
N ASN A 21 7.24 -12.09 -9.17
CA ASN A 21 7.13 -13.27 -8.32
C ASN A 21 6.44 -12.94 -6.99
N LEU A 22 5.11 -13.12 -6.96
CA LEU A 22 4.28 -12.83 -5.79
C LEU A 22 4.72 -13.62 -4.54
N ALA A 23 5.08 -14.89 -4.70
CA ALA A 23 5.42 -15.75 -3.57
C ALA A 23 6.65 -15.23 -2.81
N LEU A 24 7.69 -14.84 -3.55
CA LEU A 24 8.90 -14.25 -2.94
C LEU A 24 8.61 -12.91 -2.27
N LEU A 25 7.75 -12.07 -2.87
CA LEU A 25 7.34 -10.80 -2.26
C LEU A 25 6.59 -11.02 -0.94
N ILE A 26 5.71 -12.04 -0.86
CA ILE A 26 5.02 -12.39 0.39
C ILE A 26 6.03 -12.81 1.47
N TYR A 27 7.01 -13.66 1.12
CA TYR A 27 8.02 -14.08 2.09
C TYR A 27 8.90 -12.93 2.56
N LEU A 28 9.30 -12.03 1.65
CA LEU A 28 10.07 -10.84 1.99
C LEU A 28 9.29 -9.91 2.91
N MET A 29 8.01 -9.65 2.64
CA MET A 29 7.18 -8.82 3.53
C MET A 29 7.00 -9.47 4.91
N ARG A 30 6.80 -10.79 4.98
CA ARG A 30 6.73 -11.51 6.27
C ARG A 30 8.05 -11.44 7.03
N MET A 31 9.18 -11.48 6.33
CA MET A 31 10.50 -11.30 6.93
C MET A 31 10.65 -9.88 7.51
N VAL A 32 10.23 -8.84 6.80
CA VAL A 32 10.22 -7.47 7.34
C VAL A 32 9.36 -7.37 8.59
N LYS A 33 8.18 -8.01 8.60
CA LYS A 33 7.34 -8.05 9.80
C LYS A 33 8.02 -8.73 10.98
N ALA A 34 8.64 -9.89 10.77
CA ALA A 34 9.37 -10.59 11.82
C ALA A 34 10.54 -9.77 12.37
N LEU A 35 11.21 -8.98 11.52
CA LEU A 35 12.24 -8.04 11.96
C LEU A 35 11.62 -6.93 12.81
N MET A 36 10.51 -6.33 12.37
CA MET A 36 9.81 -5.27 13.10
C MET A 36 9.27 -5.69 14.46
N ASP A 37 8.86 -6.95 14.61
CA ASP A 37 8.37 -7.49 15.87
C ASP A 37 9.51 -7.82 16.87
N ASN A 38 10.77 -7.68 16.47
CA ASN A 38 11.92 -7.93 17.34
C ASN A 38 12.40 -6.64 18.02
N PRO A 39 12.11 -6.44 19.32
CA PRO A 39 12.44 -5.21 20.04
C PRO A 39 13.95 -5.04 20.31
N THR A 40 14.73 -6.11 20.18
CA THR A 40 16.19 -6.06 20.40
C THR A 40 16.96 -5.45 19.22
N LEU A 41 16.32 -5.31 18.06
CA LEU A 41 16.94 -4.76 16.85
C LEU A 41 16.64 -3.27 16.73
N TYR A 42 17.70 -2.46 16.66
CA TYR A 42 17.58 -1.03 16.40
C TYR A 42 17.28 -0.76 14.91
N LEU A 43 16.01 -0.89 14.52
CA LEU A 43 15.53 -0.77 13.14
C LEU A 43 15.44 0.66 12.61
N GLU A 44 15.38 1.65 13.49
CA GLU A 44 15.22 3.07 13.13
C GLU A 44 16.25 3.52 12.09
N LYS A 45 17.51 3.06 12.24
CA LYS A 45 18.61 3.38 11.32
C LYS A 45 18.39 2.81 9.90
N TYR A 46 17.58 1.77 9.72
CA TYR A 46 17.38 1.07 8.43
C TYR A 46 16.01 1.35 7.80
N LEU A 47 15.11 2.07 8.48
CA LEU A 47 13.76 2.37 7.98
C LEU A 47 13.77 3.11 6.65
N HIS A 48 14.75 3.97 6.41
CA HIS A 48 14.88 4.74 5.17
C HIS A 48 15.05 3.84 3.94
N GLU A 49 15.55 2.62 4.11
CA GLU A 49 15.72 1.63 3.04
C GLU A 49 14.56 0.65 2.96
N ALA A 50 13.99 0.26 4.13
CA ALA A 50 12.86 -0.67 4.19
C ALA A 50 11.54 -0.03 3.75
N ILE A 51 11.27 1.23 4.13
CA ILE A 51 10.03 1.93 3.78
C ILE A 51 9.82 1.99 2.26
N PRO A 52 10.81 2.42 1.45
CA PRO A 52 10.66 2.40 -0.01
C PRO A 52 10.34 1.01 -0.56
N ALA A 53 10.97 -0.04 -0.06
CA ALA A 53 10.72 -1.41 -0.52
C ALA A 53 9.27 -1.85 -0.25
N VAL A 54 8.75 -1.59 0.97
CA VAL A 54 7.35 -1.89 1.31
C VAL A 54 6.39 -1.01 0.49
N MET A 55 6.71 0.28 0.31
CA MET A 55 5.93 1.19 -0.53
C MET A 55 5.85 0.71 -1.98
N THR A 56 6.92 0.17 -2.54
CA THR A 56 6.92 -0.42 -3.89
C THR A 56 5.96 -1.60 -3.98
N CYS A 57 5.89 -2.46 -2.96
CA CYS A 57 4.91 -3.56 -2.93
C CYS A 57 3.44 -3.09 -2.87
N ILE A 58 3.17 -1.88 -2.37
CA ILE A 58 1.83 -1.30 -2.27
C ILE A 58 1.43 -0.63 -3.60
N VAL A 59 2.31 0.24 -4.10
CA VAL A 59 2.02 1.20 -5.18
C VAL A 59 2.32 0.63 -6.57
N SER A 60 3.01 -0.51 -6.67
CA SER A 60 3.39 -1.11 -7.96
C SER A 60 2.18 -1.45 -8.84
N ARG A 61 2.36 -1.17 -10.13
CA ARG A 61 1.37 -1.40 -11.19
C ARG A 61 1.10 -2.88 -11.43
N GLN A 62 2.16 -3.69 -11.49
CA GLN A 62 2.11 -5.13 -11.71
C GLN A 62 3.00 -5.81 -10.67
N LEU A 63 2.43 -6.77 -9.95
CA LEU A 63 3.11 -7.62 -8.97
C LEU A 63 3.14 -9.09 -9.41
N CYS A 64 2.36 -9.41 -10.44
CA CYS A 64 2.07 -10.76 -10.89
C CYS A 64 1.92 -10.77 -12.41
N LEU A 65 2.24 -11.90 -13.02
CA LEU A 65 2.05 -12.12 -14.45
C LEU A 65 0.55 -12.23 -14.82
N ARG A 66 -0.30 -12.62 -13.87
CA ARG A 66 -1.75 -12.76 -14.04
C ARG A 66 -2.51 -12.11 -12.87
N PRO A 67 -2.85 -10.81 -12.96
CA PRO A 67 -3.58 -10.12 -11.90
C PRO A 67 -4.97 -10.71 -11.63
N ASP A 68 -5.51 -11.49 -12.57
CA ASP A 68 -6.86 -12.07 -12.52
C ASP A 68 -6.96 -13.31 -11.63
N VAL A 69 -5.83 -13.97 -11.36
CA VAL A 69 -5.76 -15.25 -10.63
C VAL A 69 -4.98 -15.10 -9.32
N ASP A 70 -3.98 -14.22 -9.31
CA ASP A 70 -3.07 -14.09 -8.18
C ASP A 70 -3.60 -13.11 -7.12
N ASN A 71 -3.51 -13.50 -5.84
CA ASN A 71 -3.99 -12.73 -4.68
C ASN A 71 -3.07 -11.54 -4.31
N HIS A 72 -2.72 -10.72 -5.29
CA HIS A 72 -1.93 -9.51 -5.15
C HIS A 72 -2.61 -8.45 -4.25
N TRP A 73 -3.94 -8.50 -4.08
CA TRP A 73 -4.68 -7.67 -3.12
C TRP A 73 -4.28 -7.95 -1.67
N ALA A 74 -4.17 -9.21 -1.29
CA ALA A 74 -3.79 -9.61 0.07
C ALA A 74 -2.36 -9.17 0.43
N LEU A 75 -1.43 -9.20 -0.54
CA LEU A 75 -0.09 -8.66 -0.35
C LEU A 75 -0.12 -7.15 -0.09
N ARG A 76 -0.94 -6.39 -0.83
CA ARG A 76 -1.09 -4.95 -0.61
C ARG A 76 -1.67 -4.63 0.75
N ASP A 77 -2.68 -5.38 1.19
CA ASP A 77 -3.27 -5.22 2.53
C ASP A 77 -2.26 -5.53 3.63
N PHE A 78 -1.43 -6.56 3.44
CA PHE A 78 -0.38 -6.91 4.37
C PHE A 78 0.71 -5.82 4.43
N ALA A 79 1.13 -5.31 3.27
CA ALA A 79 2.12 -4.24 3.19
C ALA A 79 1.59 -2.90 3.75
N ALA A 80 0.32 -2.57 3.53
CA ALA A 80 -0.34 -1.41 4.11
C ALA A 80 -0.35 -1.46 5.64
N ARG A 81 -0.73 -2.62 6.21
CA ARG A 81 -0.67 -2.86 7.66
C ARG A 81 0.75 -2.76 8.22
N LEU A 82 1.73 -3.26 7.48
CA LEU A 82 3.14 -3.17 7.85
C LEU A 82 3.60 -1.71 7.91
N ILE A 83 3.23 -0.89 6.92
CA ILE A 83 3.52 0.55 6.93
C ILE A 83 2.84 1.26 8.09
N ALA A 84 1.59 0.93 8.40
CA ALA A 84 0.91 1.51 9.56
C ALA A 84 1.62 1.16 10.88
N GLN A 85 2.12 -0.08 11.02
CA GLN A 85 2.94 -0.47 12.17
C GLN A 85 4.27 0.31 12.21
N ILE A 86 4.92 0.54 11.06
CA ILE A 86 6.13 1.40 10.99
C ILE A 86 5.79 2.82 11.45
N CYS A 87 4.70 3.40 10.95
CA CYS A 87 4.27 4.74 11.34
C CYS A 87 4.00 4.81 12.84
N LYS A 88 3.24 3.87 13.41
CA LYS A 88 2.91 3.88 14.85
C LYS A 88 4.13 3.73 15.76
N ASN A 89 5.11 2.91 15.36
CA ASN A 89 6.27 2.61 16.20
C ASN A 89 7.42 3.63 16.06
N PHE A 90 7.54 4.28 14.91
CA PHE A 90 8.72 5.09 14.58
C PHE A 90 8.40 6.53 14.14
N SER A 91 7.12 6.95 14.13
CA SER A 91 6.79 8.36 13.88
C SER A 91 7.22 9.23 15.05
N THR A 92 8.35 9.89 14.89
CA THR A 92 8.80 10.99 15.75
C THR A 92 8.73 12.31 14.98
N THR A 93 8.59 13.42 15.71
CA THR A 93 8.55 14.79 15.13
C THR A 93 9.78 15.10 14.27
N THR A 94 10.90 14.42 14.52
CA THR A 94 12.16 14.57 13.78
C THR A 94 12.21 13.78 12.47
N ASN A 95 11.63 12.58 12.43
CA ASN A 95 11.74 11.69 11.25
C ASN A 95 10.66 11.92 10.20
N ASN A 96 9.54 12.57 10.52
CA ASN A 96 8.47 12.96 9.58
C ASN A 96 7.99 11.83 8.62
N ILE A 97 8.12 10.57 9.05
CA ILE A 97 7.83 9.38 8.22
C ILE A 97 6.37 9.39 7.76
N GLN A 98 5.45 9.63 8.69
CA GLN A 98 4.02 9.69 8.40
C GLN A 98 3.70 10.76 7.35
N SER A 99 4.30 11.97 7.45
CA SER A 99 4.11 13.04 6.47
C SER A 99 4.60 12.64 5.08
N ARG A 100 5.77 12.00 4.98
CA ARG A 100 6.33 11.53 3.71
C ARG A 100 5.44 10.46 3.07
N ILE A 101 5.04 9.44 3.83
CA ILE A 101 4.21 8.33 3.35
C ILE A 101 2.83 8.83 2.91
N THR A 102 2.20 9.68 3.73
CA THR A 102 0.89 10.26 3.43
C THR A 102 0.93 11.10 2.16
N LYS A 103 1.98 11.92 1.96
CA LYS A 103 2.18 12.69 0.72
C LYS A 103 2.36 11.78 -0.49
N THR A 104 3.12 10.69 -0.36
CA THR A 104 3.31 9.73 -1.46
C THR A 104 1.99 9.06 -1.84
N PHE A 105 1.22 8.53 -0.88
CA PHE A 105 -0.09 7.93 -1.18
C PHE A 105 -1.08 8.94 -1.74
N THR A 106 -1.11 10.16 -1.20
CA THR A 106 -1.98 11.22 -1.72
C THR A 106 -1.63 11.55 -3.16
N LYS A 107 -0.33 11.67 -3.49
CA LYS A 107 0.11 11.93 -4.87
C LYS A 107 -0.29 10.79 -5.82
N SER A 108 -0.06 9.54 -5.40
CA SER A 108 -0.44 8.35 -6.17
C SER A 108 -1.96 8.21 -6.33
N TRP A 109 -2.74 8.77 -5.41
CA TRP A 109 -4.20 8.74 -5.48
C TRP A 109 -4.80 9.86 -6.34
N VAL A 110 -4.19 11.05 -6.32
CA VAL A 110 -4.64 12.20 -7.15
C VAL A 110 -4.46 11.92 -8.64
N ASP A 111 -3.34 11.29 -9.01
CA ASP A 111 -2.96 11.12 -10.41
C ASP A 111 -3.99 10.29 -11.17
N GLU A 112 -4.64 10.91 -12.16
CA GLU A 112 -5.74 10.34 -12.94
C GLU A 112 -5.31 9.12 -13.76
N LYS A 113 -4.05 9.06 -14.19
CA LYS A 113 -3.52 7.99 -15.04
C LYS A 113 -3.09 6.75 -14.26
N THR A 114 -3.30 6.73 -12.95
CA THR A 114 -2.86 5.61 -12.11
C THR A 114 -3.78 4.39 -12.25
N PRO A 115 -3.19 3.18 -12.37
CA PRO A 115 -3.94 1.93 -12.35
C PRO A 115 -4.76 1.76 -11.06
N TRP A 116 -5.87 1.03 -11.15
CA TRP A 116 -6.72 0.69 -10.00
C TRP A 116 -5.96 -0.03 -8.88
N THR A 117 -4.95 -0.84 -9.23
CA THR A 117 -4.09 -1.54 -8.28
C THR A 117 -3.28 -0.57 -7.41
N THR A 118 -2.73 0.48 -8.01
CA THR A 118 -1.99 1.54 -7.30
C THR A 118 -2.92 2.40 -6.44
N ARG A 119 -4.12 2.70 -6.95
CA ARG A 119 -5.15 3.43 -6.21
C ARG A 119 -5.58 2.67 -4.96
N TYR A 120 -5.93 1.40 -5.11
CA TYR A 120 -6.27 0.52 -4.01
C TYR A 120 -5.17 0.49 -2.94
N GLY A 121 -3.91 0.29 -3.35
CA GLY A 121 -2.79 0.26 -2.41
C GLY A 121 -2.65 1.59 -1.65
N SER A 122 -2.84 2.72 -2.33
CA SER A 122 -2.77 4.04 -1.72
C SER A 122 -3.90 4.27 -0.72
N ILE A 123 -5.13 3.89 -1.06
CA ILE A 123 -6.30 4.01 -0.18
C ILE A 123 -6.17 3.06 1.02
N ALA A 124 -5.78 1.80 0.80
CA ALA A 124 -5.53 0.83 1.87
C ALA A 124 -4.44 1.32 2.83
N GLY A 125 -3.34 1.87 2.29
CA GLY A 125 -2.29 2.49 3.08
C GLY A 125 -2.79 3.65 3.93
N LEU A 126 -3.57 4.57 3.34
CA LEU A 126 -4.16 5.71 4.07
C LEU A 126 -5.17 5.27 5.13
N ALA A 127 -5.96 4.23 4.85
CA ALA A 127 -6.94 3.70 5.78
C ALA A 127 -6.30 3.10 7.05
N GLU A 128 -5.14 2.46 6.90
CA GLU A 128 -4.41 1.85 8.03
C GLU A 128 -3.65 2.88 8.90
N LEU A 129 -3.40 4.10 8.39
CA LEU A 129 -2.71 5.16 9.15
C LEU A 129 -3.55 5.73 10.30
N GLY A 130 -4.88 5.59 10.27
CA GLY A 130 -5.77 5.94 11.37
C GLY A 130 -6.94 6.87 10.99
N PRO A 131 -7.89 7.07 11.91
CA PRO A 131 -9.16 7.74 11.63
C PRO A 131 -9.01 9.21 11.26
N ASP A 132 -8.06 9.94 11.86
CA ASP A 132 -7.84 11.35 11.55
C ASP A 132 -7.32 11.56 10.12
N VAL A 133 -6.48 10.64 9.64
CA VAL A 133 -5.98 10.65 8.25
C VAL A 133 -7.14 10.38 7.29
N ILE A 134 -8.05 9.46 7.65
CA ILE A 134 -9.26 9.18 6.86
C ILE A 134 -10.15 10.42 6.80
N LYS A 135 -10.43 11.08 7.93
CA LYS A 135 -11.28 12.28 7.96
C LYS A 135 -10.70 13.44 7.15
N THR A 136 -9.39 13.64 7.21
CA THR A 136 -8.74 14.79 6.56
C THR A 136 -8.49 14.58 5.07
N LEU A 137 -8.16 13.36 4.63
CA LEU A 137 -7.76 13.09 3.25
C LEU A 137 -8.77 12.28 2.46
N LEU A 138 -9.39 11.27 3.08
CA LEU A 138 -10.31 10.37 2.39
C LEU A 138 -11.70 11.01 2.24
N LEU A 139 -12.24 11.59 3.32
CA LEU A 139 -13.59 12.16 3.36
C LEU A 139 -13.86 13.25 2.29
N PRO A 140 -13.00 14.26 2.09
CA PRO A 140 -13.27 15.30 1.08
C PRO A 140 -13.21 14.78 -0.36
N ARG A 141 -12.61 13.61 -0.60
CA ARG A 141 -12.45 13.01 -1.94
C ARG A 141 -13.33 11.80 -2.16
N LEU A 142 -14.09 11.38 -1.15
CA LEU A 142 -14.94 10.21 -1.20
C LEU A 142 -16.00 10.33 -2.30
N GLN A 143 -16.57 11.52 -2.49
CA GLN A 143 -17.55 11.77 -3.55
C GLN A 143 -16.93 11.61 -4.94
N VAL A 144 -15.76 12.22 -5.17
CA VAL A 144 -15.06 12.16 -6.46
C VAL A 144 -14.65 10.72 -6.81
N GLU A 145 -14.13 9.97 -5.84
CA GLU A 145 -13.80 8.57 -6.09
C GLU A 145 -15.04 7.67 -6.20
N GLY A 146 -16.12 7.97 -5.49
CA GLY A 146 -17.39 7.26 -5.63
C GLY A 146 -17.99 7.43 -7.03
N GLU A 147 -17.97 8.64 -7.57
CA GLU A 147 -18.39 8.92 -8.95
C GLU A 147 -17.51 8.19 -9.98
N ARG A 148 -16.19 8.17 -9.76
CA ARG A 148 -15.25 7.42 -10.62
C ARG A 148 -15.50 5.92 -10.59
N VAL A 149 -15.63 5.33 -9.41
CA VAL A 149 -15.94 3.90 -9.26
C VAL A 149 -17.28 3.57 -9.94
N ARG A 150 -18.30 4.40 -9.76
CA ARG A 150 -19.59 4.26 -10.44
C ARG A 150 -19.44 4.33 -11.96
N SER A 151 -18.64 5.27 -12.48
CA SER A 151 -18.39 5.41 -13.91
C SER A 151 -17.73 4.18 -14.55
N VAL A 152 -16.92 3.43 -13.80
CA VAL A 152 -16.28 2.20 -14.29
C VAL A 152 -17.18 0.98 -14.15
N LEU A 153 -18.02 0.93 -13.11
CA LEU A 153 -18.98 -0.16 -12.91
C LEU A 153 -20.15 -0.08 -13.90
N GLU A 154 -20.69 1.12 -14.13
CA GLU A 154 -21.86 1.38 -14.98
C GLU A 154 -21.49 1.76 -16.42
N GLY A 155 -20.23 2.15 -16.67
CA GLY A 155 -19.76 2.58 -17.99
C GLY A 155 -19.49 1.45 -18.99
N PRO A 156 -19.26 1.80 -20.27
CA PRO A 156 -19.05 0.84 -21.35
C PRO A 156 -17.73 0.10 -21.15
N VAL A 157 -17.83 -1.22 -20.94
CA VAL A 157 -16.78 -2.26 -20.79
C VAL A 157 -15.34 -1.72 -20.75
N VAL A 158 -14.99 -1.10 -19.62
CA VAL A 158 -13.59 -1.00 -19.20
C VAL A 158 -13.21 -2.40 -18.70
N SER A 159 -11.98 -2.84 -19.00
CA SER A 159 -11.53 -4.23 -18.89
C SER A 159 -11.97 -4.95 -17.59
N ASN A 160 -12.21 -6.27 -17.63
CA ASN A 160 -12.63 -7.05 -16.46
C ASN A 160 -11.73 -6.84 -15.22
N ILE A 161 -10.44 -6.61 -15.45
CA ILE A 161 -9.43 -6.32 -14.43
C ILE A 161 -9.72 -4.99 -13.73
N ASP A 162 -10.10 -3.97 -14.49
CA ASP A 162 -10.45 -2.65 -13.96
C ASP A 162 -11.76 -2.69 -13.17
N LYS A 163 -12.74 -3.51 -13.61
CA LYS A 163 -13.98 -3.73 -12.86
C LYS A 163 -13.74 -4.41 -11.51
N ILE A 164 -12.94 -5.48 -11.49
CA ILE A 164 -12.56 -6.17 -10.24
C ILE A 164 -11.80 -5.21 -9.32
N GLY A 165 -10.88 -4.41 -9.89
CA GLY A 165 -10.15 -3.40 -9.12
C GLY A 165 -11.06 -2.32 -8.52
N ALA A 166 -12.02 -1.81 -9.30
CA ALA A 166 -12.98 -0.83 -8.82
C ALA A 166 -13.89 -1.39 -7.72
N ASP A 167 -14.33 -2.64 -7.84
CA ASP A 167 -15.15 -3.33 -6.83
C ASP A 167 -14.40 -3.52 -5.49
N HIS A 168 -13.12 -3.91 -5.56
CA HIS A 168 -12.27 -4.00 -4.37
C HIS A 168 -12.02 -2.63 -3.72
N VAL A 169 -11.81 -1.58 -4.52
CA VAL A 169 -11.68 -0.20 -4.01
C VAL A 169 -12.97 0.25 -3.33
N GLN A 170 -14.14 -0.02 -3.94
CA GLN A 170 -15.44 0.31 -3.37
C GLN A 170 -15.64 -0.38 -2.02
N SER A 171 -15.42 -1.70 -1.98
CA SER A 171 -15.53 -2.51 -0.77
C SER A 171 -14.60 -2.01 0.34
N LEU A 172 -13.37 -1.60 -0.02
CA LEU A 172 -12.40 -1.09 0.94
C LEU A 172 -12.82 0.28 1.49
N LEU A 173 -13.30 1.19 0.63
CA LEU A 173 -13.81 2.50 1.03
C LEU A 173 -15.04 2.35 1.94
N LEU A 174 -15.99 1.48 1.59
CA LEU A 174 -17.16 1.22 2.43
C LEU A 174 -16.74 0.70 3.81
N LYS A 175 -15.82 -0.28 3.86
CA LYS A 175 -15.36 -0.86 5.11
C LYS A 175 -14.64 0.13 6.03
N HIS A 176 -13.80 1.02 5.48
CA HIS A 176 -12.95 1.91 6.28
C HIS A 176 -13.55 3.30 6.50
N CYS A 177 -14.41 3.79 5.61
CA CYS A 177 -15.10 5.06 5.79
C CYS A 177 -16.38 4.93 6.61
N ALA A 178 -17.07 3.78 6.60
CA ALA A 178 -18.27 3.57 7.42
C ALA A 178 -18.09 3.80 8.94
N PRO A 179 -16.98 3.39 9.60
CA PRO A 179 -16.79 3.66 11.03
C PRO A 179 -16.34 5.09 11.36
N VAL A 180 -16.05 5.92 10.35
CA VAL A 180 -15.47 7.26 10.50
C VAL A 180 -16.50 8.37 10.25
N LEU A 181 -17.58 8.04 9.52
CA LEU A 181 -18.81 8.83 9.33
C LEU A 181 -19.70 8.76 10.56
#